data_AF-A0A3A9VPV5-F1
#
_entry.id   AF-A0A3A9VPV5-F1
#
_cell.length_a   1.000
_cell.length_b   1.000
_cell.length_c   1.000
_cell.angle_alpha   90.00
_cell.angle_beta   90.00
_cell.angle_gamma   90.00
#
_symmetry.space_group_name_H-M   'P 1'
#
loop_
_entity.id
_entity.type
_entity.pdbx_description
1 polymer ?
#
loop_
_entity_poly.entity_id
_entity_poly.type
_entity_poly.pdbx_seq_one_letter_code
_entity_poly.pdbx_strand_id
1 'polypeptide(L)'
;MKKNNKNCISESESTIIIENEIDFINHLQNPEQLIPENSIILIKNDISINSDNLPIELPKGVIISGDSCIGEDNIPKLKFSNTQSPEEIIVFKIIDDNVTIQNLKIEGPYPDPPIKCATDEPVLDYFRVGIEVLNSDNFTLNNSEIVGWNNAGIRLNKAKNCRITNNSIHHNEAENLGYGVVLTNGSSTIIGGNKFDRNRHHIAGTGNSDGQGNYDSYEIRNNEFVMENAIAHGIDMHAGGNNDPETIAGGEIYIHHNNFIGKGGEFPCSTQPGIRIRGIPNDFCKIEHNNFLDYPLEEKAIRQVHNFGNFDASNNHYESQNKGFYVSWRGMEPWYRIGTDANLGFDNMFLGKFSDNGESSILYNDDSNWKMYEFRNSSGTSRRKSNPEILSSSQIPFEDLSMGDFNGDGITDIFRSNGSNWFIAYSANVSNPFEWNSLNVNSVYTKKDLKFGDFDGNGTTDILRANGTNFFVAYSGNVSNPFEWQIIANSKARLDDIKIGDFNGDGISDILRTTGEILYIAFGNNSVDLWEWEPIVDSDIVLDSIHGLGDFNGDKKTDLLTLRDNQFFIAYSDNTAEPWIFVPGIKMNTNFLIQFEVNDFNQDSFDDIMIIENQTVKN
;
A
#
# COMPACT_ATOMS: atom_id res chain seq x y z
N MET A 1 -5.04 4.88 34.22
CA MET A 1 -4.76 4.25 35.52
C MET A 1 -3.39 4.74 35.96
N LYS A 2 -3.25 5.29 37.17
CA LYS A 2 -1.94 5.69 37.72
C LYS A 2 -1.07 4.43 37.84
N LYS A 3 0.01 4.33 37.05
CA LYS A 3 0.98 3.25 37.17
C LYS A 3 1.73 3.46 38.49
N ASN A 4 1.72 2.44 39.35
CA ASN A 4 2.51 2.46 40.58
C ASN A 4 3.99 2.23 40.22
N ASN A 5 4.88 3.14 40.67
CA ASN A 5 6.35 3.05 40.58
C ASN A 5 6.88 1.74 41.18
N LYS A 6 6.91 0.64 40.42
CA LYS A 6 7.39 -0.66 40.89
C LYS A 6 8.90 -0.88 40.74
N ASN A 7 9.63 -0.01 40.03
CA ASN A 7 11.04 -0.24 39.66
C ASN A 7 12.00 0.93 39.96
N CYS A 8 11.70 1.81 40.93
CA CYS A 8 12.68 2.81 41.36
C CYS A 8 13.74 2.17 42.28
N ILE A 9 15.01 2.51 42.10
CA ILE A 9 16.13 2.15 42.97
C ILE A 9 16.41 3.33 43.91
N SER A 10 16.43 3.08 45.21
CA SER A 10 16.76 4.10 46.23
C SER A 10 18.27 4.26 46.42
N GLU A 11 18.69 5.42 46.94
CA GLU A 11 20.09 5.63 47.35
C GLU A 11 20.58 4.56 48.33
N SER A 12 19.71 4.08 49.23
CA SER A 12 20.06 3.03 50.21
C SER A 12 20.33 1.66 49.60
N GLU A 13 19.83 1.40 48.39
CA GLU A 13 20.06 0.16 47.64
C GLU A 13 21.28 0.27 46.72
N SER A 14 21.83 1.48 46.54
CA SER A 14 22.88 1.76 45.57
C SER A 14 24.27 1.55 46.16
N THR A 15 25.14 0.86 45.44
CA THR A 15 26.56 0.71 45.81
C THR A 15 27.40 1.89 45.33
N ILE A 16 26.99 2.52 44.23
CA ILE A 16 27.68 3.67 43.62
C ILE A 16 26.60 4.71 43.28
N ILE A 17 26.83 5.97 43.67
CA ILE A 17 25.96 7.09 43.38
C ILE A 17 26.74 8.10 42.53
N ILE A 18 26.17 8.50 41.41
CA ILE A 18 26.76 9.45 40.48
C ILE A 18 25.88 10.70 40.41
N GLU A 19 26.39 11.83 40.91
CA GLU A 19 25.64 13.10 40.92
C GLU A 19 26.14 14.11 39.89
N ASN A 20 27.36 13.94 39.40
CA ASN A 20 28.02 14.87 38.49
C ASN A 20 29.10 14.17 37.62
N GLU A 21 29.72 14.92 36.71
CA GLU A 21 30.75 14.42 35.79
C GLU A 21 32.00 13.88 36.52
N ILE A 22 32.39 14.47 37.65
CA ILE A 22 33.57 14.02 38.41
C ILE A 22 33.31 12.65 39.02
N ASP A 23 32.12 12.43 39.60
CA ASP A 23 31.72 11.12 40.12
C ASP A 23 31.71 10.06 39.02
N PHE A 24 31.18 10.43 37.84
CA PHE A 24 31.11 9.57 36.67
C PHE A 24 32.50 9.13 36.23
N ILE A 25 33.43 10.09 36.07
CA ILE A 25 34.81 9.81 35.68
C ILE A 25 35.50 8.91 36.71
N ASN A 26 35.38 9.23 37.99
CA ASN A 26 36.09 8.51 39.06
C ASN A 26 35.62 7.07 39.22
N HIS A 27 34.34 6.77 39.00
CA HIS A 27 33.78 5.44 39.24
C HIS A 27 33.59 4.61 37.98
N LEU A 28 33.35 5.22 36.82
CA LEU A 28 33.00 4.52 35.58
C LEU A 28 34.06 4.67 34.48
N GLN A 29 34.92 5.69 34.55
CA GLN A 29 35.98 5.91 33.56
C GLN A 29 37.38 5.96 34.21
N ASN A 30 37.57 5.35 35.38
CA ASN A 30 38.88 5.28 35.99
C ASN A 30 39.56 3.95 35.62
N PRO A 31 40.64 3.96 34.81
CA PRO A 31 41.29 2.73 34.37
C PRO A 31 41.97 1.97 35.53
N GLU A 32 42.20 2.62 36.67
CA GLU A 32 42.77 1.99 37.87
C GLU A 32 41.71 1.40 38.80
N GLN A 33 40.41 1.68 38.56
CA GLN A 33 39.31 1.25 39.41
C GLN A 33 38.22 0.57 38.59
N LEU A 34 38.22 -0.76 38.62
CA LEU A 34 37.17 -1.56 37.98
C LEU A 34 35.84 -1.44 38.72
N ILE A 35 34.74 -1.45 37.96
CA ILE A 35 33.39 -1.56 38.50
C ILE A 35 33.25 -2.96 39.14
N PRO A 36 32.86 -3.09 40.42
CA PRO A 36 32.64 -4.40 41.01
C PRO A 36 31.43 -5.11 40.40
N GLU A 37 31.48 -6.45 40.27
CA GLU A 37 30.31 -7.27 39.90
C GLU A 37 29.14 -7.04 40.86
N ASN A 38 27.91 -7.16 40.34
CA ASN A 38 26.67 -6.97 41.09
C ASN A 38 26.49 -5.56 41.71
N SER A 39 27.26 -4.57 41.23
CA SER A 39 27.08 -3.19 41.67
C SER A 39 25.75 -2.62 41.20
N ILE A 40 25.14 -1.80 42.06
CA ILE A 40 23.98 -0.98 41.73
C ILE A 40 24.45 0.47 41.62
N ILE A 41 24.44 0.99 40.40
CA ILE A 41 24.88 2.34 40.05
C ILE A 41 23.64 3.21 39.85
N LEU A 42 23.50 4.26 40.66
CA LEU A 42 22.42 5.23 40.58
C LEU A 42 22.91 6.54 39.99
N ILE A 43 22.35 6.95 38.85
CA ILE A 43 22.56 8.27 38.26
C ILE A 43 21.46 9.20 38.76
N LYS A 44 21.82 10.31 39.39
CA LYS A 44 20.82 11.22 39.99
C LYS A 44 20.45 12.41 39.13
N ASN A 45 21.38 12.92 38.34
CA ASN A 45 21.22 14.17 37.60
C ASN A 45 21.57 13.98 36.13
N ASP A 46 21.21 14.97 35.33
CA ASP A 46 21.75 15.12 33.98
C ASP A 46 23.26 15.37 34.06
N ILE A 47 24.03 14.59 33.30
CA ILE A 47 25.48 14.66 33.24
C ILE A 47 25.90 14.77 31.78
N SER A 48 26.69 15.79 31.47
CA SER A 48 27.39 15.90 30.20
C SER A 48 28.78 15.30 30.35
N ILE A 49 29.17 14.44 29.42
CA ILE A 49 30.39 13.64 29.47
C ILE A 49 31.21 13.98 28.23
N ASN A 50 32.35 14.62 28.45
CA ASN A 50 33.32 14.92 27.40
C ASN A 50 34.63 14.20 27.71
N SER A 51 34.68 12.91 27.41
CA SER A 51 35.79 12.04 27.79
C SER A 51 36.16 11.08 26.67
N ASP A 52 37.46 10.91 26.46
CA ASP A 52 38.02 9.95 25.52
C ASP A 52 38.23 8.56 26.16
N ASN A 53 38.00 8.41 27.47
CA ASN A 53 38.18 7.12 28.15
C ASN A 53 36.93 6.24 28.03
N LEU A 54 36.75 5.68 26.84
CA LEU A 54 35.67 4.77 26.46
C LEU A 54 36.28 3.49 25.86
N PRO A 55 35.59 2.34 25.93
CA PRO A 55 34.24 2.13 26.48
C PRO A 55 34.20 2.03 28.01
N ILE A 56 33.00 2.20 28.58
CA ILE A 56 32.67 1.84 29.97
C ILE A 56 32.28 0.36 29.97
N GLU A 57 33.15 -0.47 30.53
CA GLU A 57 32.93 -1.91 30.62
C GLU A 57 32.05 -2.26 31.82
N LEU A 58 30.87 -2.84 31.56
CA LEU A 58 29.94 -3.27 32.61
C LEU A 58 30.08 -4.80 32.84
N PRO A 59 30.59 -5.22 34.01
CA PRO A 59 30.75 -6.62 34.35
C PRO A 59 29.46 -7.24 34.87
N LYS A 60 29.56 -8.51 35.24
CA LYS A 60 28.44 -9.38 35.60
C LYS A 60 27.52 -8.76 36.65
N GLY A 61 26.22 -8.87 36.41
CA GLY A 61 25.18 -8.54 37.40
C GLY A 61 25.03 -7.05 37.71
N VAL A 62 25.76 -6.17 37.02
CA VAL A 62 25.66 -4.71 37.25
C VAL A 62 24.28 -4.20 36.86
N ILE A 63 23.73 -3.32 37.70
CA ILE A 63 22.52 -2.57 37.40
C ILE A 63 22.88 -1.10 37.38
N ILE A 64 22.66 -0.42 36.25
CA ILE A 64 22.72 1.04 36.16
C ILE A 64 21.30 1.57 35.98
N SER A 65 20.88 2.44 36.90
CA SER A 65 19.55 3.05 36.88
C SER A 65 19.67 4.54 37.04
N GLY A 66 18.82 5.27 36.32
CA GLY A 66 18.52 6.65 36.68
C GLY A 66 17.56 6.68 37.86
N ASP A 67 17.64 7.75 38.64
CA ASP A 67 16.71 8.04 39.70
C ASP A 67 15.33 8.41 39.10
N SER A 68 14.39 7.47 39.19
CA SER A 68 13.00 7.63 38.75
C SER A 68 12.04 7.86 39.92
N CYS A 69 12.54 7.99 41.15
CA CYS A 69 11.72 8.22 42.34
C CYS A 69 11.13 9.64 42.37
N ILE A 70 11.62 10.53 41.50
CA ILE A 70 11.25 11.95 41.43
C ILE A 70 10.08 12.21 40.45
N GLY A 71 9.68 11.21 39.64
CA GLY A 71 8.54 11.25 38.70
C GLY A 71 8.86 10.63 37.33
N GLU A 72 7.87 10.00 36.67
CA GLU A 72 8.05 9.25 35.40
C GLU A 72 8.57 10.13 34.23
N ASP A 73 8.30 11.45 34.24
CA ASP A 73 8.65 12.37 33.14
C ASP A 73 10.08 12.95 33.20
N ASN A 74 10.89 12.56 34.21
CA ASN A 74 12.17 13.20 34.48
C ASN A 74 13.26 12.17 34.82
N ILE A 75 13.53 11.26 33.88
CA ILE A 75 14.66 10.32 34.00
C ILE A 75 16.00 11.03 33.71
N PRO A 76 17.05 10.79 34.51
CA PRO A 76 18.37 11.41 34.31
C PRO A 76 18.97 11.12 32.93
N LYS A 77 19.61 12.14 32.36
CA LYS A 77 20.30 12.05 31.08
C LYS A 77 21.82 11.96 31.22
N LEU A 78 22.41 10.98 30.54
CA LEU A 78 23.83 10.95 30.20
C LEU A 78 24.00 11.45 28.76
N LYS A 79 24.66 12.60 28.59
CA LYS A 79 24.92 13.22 27.29
C LYS A 79 26.38 13.08 26.92
N PHE A 80 26.67 12.38 25.83
CA PHE A 80 28.02 12.16 25.32
C PHE A 80 28.31 13.14 24.16
N SER A 81 29.38 13.91 24.27
CA SER A 81 29.83 14.81 23.21
C SER A 81 30.83 14.17 22.25
N ASN A 82 30.99 14.79 21.07
CA ASN A 82 31.78 14.26 19.98
C ASN A 82 33.27 14.11 20.36
N THR A 83 33.76 12.87 20.34
CA THR A 83 35.19 12.54 20.34
C THR A 83 35.70 12.63 18.91
N GLN A 84 36.83 13.27 18.64
CA GLN A 84 37.35 13.45 17.26
C GLN A 84 38.03 12.19 16.70
N SER A 85 37.74 11.01 17.25
CA SER A 85 38.41 9.77 16.87
C SER A 85 37.85 9.19 15.57
N PRO A 86 38.71 8.86 14.57
CA PRO A 86 38.36 8.13 13.35
C PRO A 86 37.92 6.68 13.62
N GLU A 87 38.18 6.15 14.81
CA GLU A 87 37.77 4.80 15.19
C GLU A 87 36.32 4.77 15.66
N GLU A 88 35.72 3.59 15.55
CA GLU A 88 34.41 3.33 16.16
C GLU A 88 34.52 3.42 17.68
N ILE A 89 33.60 4.17 18.30
CA ILE A 89 33.53 4.32 19.75
C ILE A 89 32.24 3.74 20.27
N ILE A 90 32.36 2.88 21.26
CA ILE A 90 31.29 2.28 22.04
C ILE A 90 31.27 2.98 23.40
N VAL A 91 30.09 3.41 23.85
CA VAL A 91 29.97 4.07 25.16
C VAL A 91 29.84 3.05 26.29
N PHE A 92 28.78 2.25 26.28
CA PHE A 92 28.62 1.15 27.23
C PHE A 92 28.92 -0.18 26.55
N LYS A 93 29.90 -0.90 27.08
CA LYS A 93 30.25 -2.24 26.61
C LYS A 93 29.92 -3.26 27.69
N ILE A 94 28.92 -4.08 27.44
CA ILE A 94 28.51 -5.15 28.35
C ILE A 94 29.37 -6.36 28.03
N ILE A 95 30.15 -6.80 29.01
CA ILE A 95 31.18 -7.83 28.82
C ILE A 95 30.87 -9.16 29.53
N ASP A 96 29.77 -9.21 30.30
CA ASP A 96 29.36 -10.40 31.06
C ASP A 96 27.84 -10.39 31.33
N ASP A 97 27.33 -11.45 31.93
CA ASP A 97 25.91 -11.78 31.99
C ASP A 97 25.11 -10.95 33.02
N ASN A 98 23.79 -10.94 32.86
CA ASN A 98 22.82 -10.42 33.82
C ASN A 98 22.93 -8.92 34.12
N VAL A 99 23.36 -8.12 33.14
CA VAL A 99 23.46 -6.67 33.27
C VAL A 99 22.15 -5.98 32.92
N THR A 100 21.77 -4.96 33.69
CA THR A 100 20.55 -4.17 33.47
C THR A 100 20.87 -2.68 33.36
N ILE A 101 20.33 -2.03 32.32
CA ILE A 101 20.27 -0.58 32.17
C ILE A 101 18.80 -0.16 32.21
N GLN A 102 18.43 0.79 33.06
CA GLN A 102 17.04 1.24 33.13
C GLN A 102 16.87 2.69 33.54
N ASN A 103 15.71 3.27 33.25
CA ASN A 103 15.32 4.61 33.71
C ASN A 103 16.34 5.70 33.34
N LEU A 104 16.95 5.62 32.15
CA LEU A 104 18.01 6.55 31.72
C LEU A 104 17.78 7.07 30.32
N LYS A 105 18.12 8.33 30.10
CA LYS A 105 18.32 8.87 28.76
C LYS A 105 19.81 8.80 28.42
N ILE A 106 20.14 8.13 27.32
CA ILE A 106 21.50 7.97 26.80
C ILE A 106 21.55 8.70 25.45
N GLU A 107 22.03 9.94 25.49
CA GLU A 107 22.10 10.86 24.36
C GLU A 107 23.52 10.88 23.78
N GLY A 108 23.63 10.43 22.53
CA GLY A 108 24.86 10.46 21.75
C GLY A 108 25.13 11.83 21.12
N PRO A 109 26.24 11.96 20.39
CA PRO A 109 26.70 13.25 19.86
C PRO A 109 25.86 13.79 18.69
N TYR A 110 24.93 13.00 18.13
CA TYR A 110 24.14 13.36 16.95
C TYR A 110 22.62 13.34 17.18
N PRO A 111 22.07 14.08 18.17
CA PRO A 111 20.64 13.99 18.52
C PRO A 111 19.69 14.60 17.47
N ASP A 112 20.22 15.41 16.53
CA ASP A 112 19.48 15.98 15.41
C ASP A 112 20.29 15.87 14.11
N PRO A 113 20.41 14.65 13.57
CA PRO A 113 21.18 14.42 12.37
C PRO A 113 20.46 15.05 11.15
N PRO A 114 21.19 15.67 10.21
CA PRO A 114 20.59 16.12 8.97
C PRO A 114 20.01 14.92 8.22
N ILE A 115 18.75 15.02 7.78
CA ILE A 115 18.10 13.98 6.96
C ILE A 115 18.92 13.81 5.68
N LYS A 116 19.58 12.66 5.51
CA LYS A 116 20.37 12.35 4.31
C LYS A 116 19.83 11.09 3.66
N CYS A 117 19.11 11.29 2.57
CA CYS A 117 19.00 10.28 1.53
C CYS A 117 20.35 10.16 0.84
N ALA A 118 20.83 8.94 0.61
CA ALA A 118 22.15 8.65 0.04
C ALA A 118 22.52 9.65 -1.07
N THR A 119 23.47 10.53 -0.76
CA THR A 119 24.16 11.38 -1.73
C THR A 119 25.55 10.81 -1.86
N ASP A 120 26.14 10.81 -3.06
CA ASP A 120 27.45 10.23 -3.40
C ASP A 120 28.68 10.78 -2.62
N GLU A 121 28.49 11.40 -1.46
CA GLU A 121 29.54 11.92 -0.59
C GLU A 121 29.34 11.39 0.85
N PRO A 122 30.30 10.63 1.42
CA PRO A 122 30.20 10.12 2.78
C PRO A 122 30.31 11.28 3.77
N VAL A 123 29.34 11.47 4.67
CA VAL A 123 29.37 12.65 5.57
C VAL A 123 29.66 12.36 7.04
N LEU A 124 30.02 11.14 7.45
CA LEU A 124 30.54 10.92 8.80
C LEU A 124 31.67 9.88 8.81
N ASP A 125 32.91 10.33 9.06
CA ASP A 125 34.11 9.49 9.22
C ASP A 125 34.17 8.75 10.58
N TYR A 126 33.14 8.90 11.43
CA TYR A 126 33.23 8.61 12.86
C TYR A 126 32.03 7.80 13.36
N PHE A 127 32.19 6.50 13.62
CA PHE A 127 31.08 5.64 14.05
C PHE A 127 30.88 5.64 15.57
N ARG A 128 29.64 5.81 16.02
CA ARG A 128 29.28 5.86 17.45
C ARG A 128 28.20 4.85 17.78
N VAL A 129 28.46 4.04 18.80
CA VAL A 129 27.56 3.03 19.34
C VAL A 129 27.23 3.37 20.79
N GLY A 130 25.94 3.44 21.13
CA GLY A 130 25.50 3.75 22.49
C GLY A 130 25.79 2.59 23.44
N ILE A 131 25.23 1.44 23.14
CA ILE A 131 25.37 0.22 23.95
C ILE A 131 25.78 -0.94 23.03
N GLU A 132 26.88 -1.61 23.34
CA GLU A 132 27.23 -2.91 22.76
C GLU A 132 27.16 -4.01 23.82
N VAL A 133 26.39 -5.06 23.56
CA VAL A 133 26.37 -6.28 24.36
C VAL A 133 27.19 -7.34 23.64
N LEU A 134 28.29 -7.76 24.25
CA LEU A 134 29.28 -8.62 23.61
C LEU A 134 29.40 -9.96 24.33
N ASN A 135 28.99 -11.04 23.65
CA ASN A 135 29.17 -12.42 24.12
C ASN A 135 28.65 -12.63 25.56
N SER A 136 27.46 -12.08 25.85
CA SER A 136 26.83 -12.11 27.16
C SER A 136 25.38 -12.59 27.09
N ASP A 137 24.88 -13.09 28.21
CA ASP A 137 23.52 -13.56 28.36
C ASP A 137 22.69 -12.67 29.31
N ASN A 138 21.38 -12.59 29.06
CA ASN A 138 20.41 -11.91 29.93
C ASN A 138 20.65 -10.41 30.16
N PHE A 139 21.10 -9.67 29.14
CA PHE A 139 21.10 -8.20 29.19
C PHE A 139 19.67 -7.64 29.15
N THR A 140 19.37 -6.64 29.98
CA THR A 140 18.07 -5.94 29.99
C THR A 140 18.25 -4.43 29.81
N LEU A 141 17.53 -3.84 28.85
CA LEU A 141 17.35 -2.40 28.70
C LEU A 141 15.87 -2.05 28.85
N ASN A 142 15.50 -1.25 29.85
CA ASN A 142 14.10 -0.95 30.11
C ASN A 142 13.81 0.49 30.57
N ASN A 143 12.69 1.05 30.09
CA ASN A 143 12.22 2.38 30.51
C ASN A 143 13.27 3.49 30.28
N SER A 144 13.96 3.43 29.14
CA SER A 144 15.06 4.33 28.79
C SER A 144 14.81 5.04 27.46
N GLU A 145 15.53 6.13 27.24
CA GLU A 145 15.56 6.84 25.95
C GLU A 145 16.95 6.71 25.32
N ILE A 146 17.04 6.20 24.09
CA ILE A 146 18.30 6.02 23.35
C ILE A 146 18.25 6.89 22.10
N VAL A 147 19.14 7.89 22.04
CA VAL A 147 19.04 8.93 21.02
C VAL A 147 20.41 9.39 20.49
N GLY A 148 20.52 9.59 19.18
CA GLY A 148 21.64 10.32 18.57
C GLY A 148 22.90 9.51 18.25
N TRP A 149 22.73 8.25 17.85
CA TRP A 149 23.82 7.31 17.52
C TRP A 149 23.87 7.04 16.01
N ASN A 150 24.98 7.37 15.36
CA ASN A 150 25.10 7.26 13.90
C ASN A 150 25.55 5.87 13.41
N ASN A 151 25.98 4.96 14.30
CA ASN A 151 26.12 3.55 13.95
C ASN A 151 24.93 2.74 14.47
N ALA A 152 24.82 2.58 15.79
CA ALA A 152 23.71 1.90 16.42
C ALA A 152 23.42 2.47 17.82
N GLY A 153 22.14 2.63 18.16
CA GLY A 153 21.75 2.90 19.54
C GLY A 153 22.12 1.73 20.44
N ILE A 154 21.69 0.53 20.03
CA ILE A 154 21.99 -0.74 20.72
C ILE A 154 22.47 -1.78 19.71
N ARG A 155 23.64 -2.37 19.98
CA ARG A 155 24.21 -3.48 19.21
C ARG A 155 24.31 -4.72 20.08
N LEU A 156 23.75 -5.82 19.60
CA LEU A 156 23.87 -7.15 20.18
C LEU A 156 24.83 -7.98 19.33
N ASN A 157 25.90 -8.48 19.93
CA ASN A 157 26.92 -9.26 19.23
C ASN A 157 27.23 -10.54 20.01
N LYS A 158 26.81 -11.69 19.45
CA LYS A 158 26.79 -12.97 20.17
C LYS A 158 26.06 -12.90 21.51
N ALA A 159 25.13 -11.97 21.66
CA ALA A 159 24.40 -11.76 22.91
C ALA A 159 23.12 -12.59 22.91
N LYS A 160 22.81 -13.25 24.02
CA LYS A 160 21.67 -14.18 24.10
C LYS A 160 20.67 -13.73 25.17
N ASN A 161 19.42 -14.17 25.02
CA ASN A 161 18.31 -13.94 25.95
C ASN A 161 18.15 -12.48 26.41
N CYS A 162 18.48 -11.54 25.53
CA CYS A 162 18.41 -10.12 25.84
C CYS A 162 16.95 -9.64 25.87
N ARG A 163 16.70 -8.54 26.57
CA ARG A 163 15.37 -7.90 26.64
C ARG A 163 15.52 -6.39 26.45
N ILE A 164 14.90 -5.85 25.41
CA ILE A 164 14.85 -4.41 25.13
C ILE A 164 13.38 -4.01 25.18
N THR A 165 12.94 -3.42 26.29
CA THR A 165 11.51 -3.19 26.53
C THR A 165 11.15 -1.81 27.03
N ASN A 166 10.00 -1.28 26.62
CA ASN A 166 9.47 -0.01 27.12
C ASN A 166 10.42 1.19 26.94
N ASN A 167 11.20 1.23 25.86
CA ASN A 167 12.13 2.32 25.57
C ASN A 167 11.62 3.25 24.47
N SER A 168 12.16 4.47 24.42
CA SER A 168 12.06 5.38 23.27
C SER A 168 13.39 5.37 22.53
N ILE A 169 13.41 4.93 21.27
CA ILE A 169 14.65 4.74 20.50
C ILE A 169 14.55 5.53 19.20
N HIS A 170 15.30 6.64 19.09
CA HIS A 170 15.11 7.55 17.98
C HIS A 170 16.31 8.41 17.59
N HIS A 171 16.21 9.07 16.43
CA HIS A 171 17.23 9.94 15.84
C HIS A 171 18.61 9.26 15.72
N ASN A 172 18.61 7.95 15.46
CA ASN A 172 19.82 7.19 15.15
C ASN A 172 19.94 7.07 13.64
N GLU A 173 20.13 8.19 12.97
CA GLU A 173 20.10 8.28 11.51
C GLU A 173 21.51 8.47 10.96
N ALA A 174 21.90 7.64 10.00
CA ALA A 174 23.14 7.78 9.25
C ALA A 174 23.03 7.08 7.89
N GLU A 175 23.83 7.52 6.93
CA GLU A 175 23.92 6.85 5.65
C GLU A 175 24.56 5.46 5.81
N ASN A 176 23.94 4.43 5.24
CA ASN A 176 24.34 3.01 5.32
C ASN A 176 24.36 2.37 6.73
N LEU A 177 24.19 3.14 7.81
CA LEU A 177 24.17 2.69 9.22
C LEU A 177 22.96 3.31 9.95
N GLY A 178 23.04 3.61 11.26
CA GLY A 178 21.94 4.24 11.98
C GLY A 178 20.84 3.24 12.36
N TYR A 179 21.22 2.23 13.12
CA TYR A 179 20.30 1.23 13.65
C TYR A 179 19.76 1.68 15.02
N GLY A 180 18.46 1.55 15.27
CA GLY A 180 17.94 1.64 16.64
C GLY A 180 18.46 0.46 17.47
N VAL A 181 18.14 -0.75 17.02
CA VAL A 181 18.67 -2.02 17.53
C VAL A 181 19.25 -2.84 16.38
N VAL A 182 20.45 -3.40 16.53
CA VAL A 182 21.03 -4.34 15.55
C VAL A 182 21.54 -5.62 16.21
N LEU A 183 21.20 -6.76 15.63
CA LEU A 183 21.68 -8.09 16.01
C LEU A 183 22.79 -8.55 15.07
N THR A 184 23.81 -9.18 15.64
CA THR A 184 24.93 -9.75 14.90
C THR A 184 25.38 -11.08 15.49
N ASN A 185 25.90 -11.95 14.61
CA ASN A 185 26.63 -13.17 14.95
C ASN A 185 25.86 -14.13 15.88
N GLY A 186 24.60 -14.41 15.55
CA GLY A 186 23.79 -15.37 16.29
C GLY A 186 23.13 -14.78 17.53
N SER A 187 22.90 -13.48 17.60
CA SER A 187 22.30 -12.87 18.80
C SER A 187 20.82 -13.24 18.96
N SER A 188 20.30 -13.26 20.19
CA SER A 188 18.88 -13.49 20.46
C SER A 188 18.29 -12.49 21.46
N THR A 189 17.11 -11.95 21.16
CA THR A 189 16.49 -10.92 22.00
C THR A 189 14.97 -10.87 21.89
N ILE A 190 14.31 -10.38 22.93
CA ILE A 190 12.92 -9.93 22.91
C ILE A 190 12.91 -8.41 22.85
N ILE A 191 12.25 -7.84 21.86
CA ILE A 191 12.09 -6.39 21.68
C ILE A 191 10.60 -6.07 21.81
N GLY A 192 10.16 -5.46 22.92
CA GLY A 192 8.74 -5.18 23.07
C GLY A 192 8.31 -4.03 23.95
N GLY A 193 7.21 -3.38 23.59
CA GLY A 193 6.70 -2.20 24.29
C GLY A 193 7.47 -0.90 23.96
N ASN A 194 8.37 -0.92 22.97
CA ASN A 194 9.20 0.25 22.63
C ASN A 194 8.50 1.15 21.61
N LYS A 195 8.90 2.41 21.57
CA LYS A 195 8.61 3.36 20.49
C LYS A 195 9.86 3.62 19.67
N PHE A 196 9.77 3.42 18.37
CA PHE A 196 10.83 3.70 17.40
C PHE A 196 10.41 4.82 16.46
N ASP A 197 11.30 5.79 16.25
CA ASP A 197 11.08 6.93 15.34
C ASP A 197 12.43 7.43 14.83
N ARG A 198 12.52 7.91 13.59
CA ARG A 198 13.78 8.48 13.04
C ARG A 198 15.02 7.60 13.27
N ASN A 199 14.98 6.36 12.81
CA ASN A 199 16.20 5.55 12.65
C ASN A 199 16.29 5.17 11.17
N ARG A 200 17.47 4.85 10.64
CA ARG A 200 17.53 4.30 9.28
C ARG A 200 16.84 2.93 9.24
N HIS A 201 17.19 2.07 10.19
CA HIS A 201 16.44 0.86 10.50
C HIS A 201 16.07 0.90 11.98
N HIS A 202 14.80 0.73 12.32
CA HIS A 202 14.37 0.65 13.71
C HIS A 202 15.00 -0.59 14.37
N ILE A 203 14.90 -1.73 13.69
CA ILE A 203 15.49 -3.00 14.12
C ILE A 203 16.14 -3.67 12.90
N ALA A 204 17.37 -4.16 13.06
CA ALA A 204 18.03 -4.96 12.05
C ALA A 204 18.68 -6.22 12.62
N GLY A 205 18.90 -7.22 11.77
CA GLY A 205 19.77 -8.36 12.05
C GLY A 205 20.63 -8.68 10.83
N THR A 206 21.88 -9.08 11.07
CA THR A 206 22.79 -9.46 9.97
C THR A 206 22.44 -10.82 9.36
N GLY A 207 21.64 -11.62 10.06
CA GLY A 207 21.28 -12.98 9.67
C GLY A 207 22.44 -13.96 9.83
N ASN A 208 23.53 -13.56 10.51
CA ASN A 208 24.72 -14.39 10.66
C ASN A 208 24.54 -15.37 11.81
N SER A 209 25.27 -16.50 11.75
CA SER A 209 25.38 -17.40 12.91
C SER A 209 26.57 -17.04 13.82
N ASP A 210 26.56 -17.57 15.04
CA ASP A 210 27.71 -17.55 15.94
C ASP A 210 28.87 -18.48 15.50
N GLY A 211 28.70 -19.20 14.38
CA GLY A 211 29.59 -20.24 13.90
C GLY A 211 29.32 -21.63 14.51
N GLN A 212 28.29 -21.75 15.36
CA GLN A 212 27.83 -23.01 15.95
C GLN A 212 26.40 -23.38 15.48
N GLY A 213 25.88 -22.66 14.49
CA GLY A 213 24.56 -22.90 13.91
C GLY A 213 23.42 -22.13 14.56
N ASN A 214 23.67 -21.26 15.54
CA ASN A 214 22.63 -20.37 16.06
C ASN A 214 22.67 -19.05 15.30
N TYR A 215 21.58 -18.69 14.63
CA TYR A 215 21.45 -17.49 13.82
C TYR A 215 20.79 -16.33 14.58
N ASP A 216 20.97 -15.10 14.09
CA ASP A 216 20.31 -13.92 14.64
C ASP A 216 18.78 -14.17 14.73
N SER A 217 18.21 -14.04 15.92
CA SER A 217 16.82 -14.42 16.22
C SER A 217 16.14 -13.37 17.10
N TYR A 218 14.86 -13.08 16.87
CA TYR A 218 14.12 -12.15 17.72
C TYR A 218 12.62 -12.46 17.84
N GLU A 219 12.06 -12.05 18.97
CA GLU A 219 10.62 -11.82 19.15
C GLU A 219 10.38 -10.30 19.24
N ILE A 220 9.65 -9.73 18.28
CA ILE A 220 9.32 -8.31 18.22
C ILE A 220 7.83 -8.16 18.48
N ARG A 221 7.45 -7.52 19.60
CA ARG A 221 6.05 -7.44 20.00
C ARG A 221 5.60 -6.18 20.71
N ASN A 222 4.37 -5.75 20.48
CA ASN A 222 3.76 -4.61 21.18
C ASN A 222 4.58 -3.31 21.05
N ASN A 223 5.31 -3.12 19.94
CA ASN A 223 6.04 -1.90 19.66
C ASN A 223 5.21 -0.93 18.81
N GLU A 224 5.58 0.34 18.85
CA GLU A 224 5.10 1.39 17.95
C GLU A 224 6.25 1.84 17.04
N PHE A 225 6.08 1.68 15.73
CA PHE A 225 7.04 2.08 14.71
C PHE A 225 6.48 3.29 13.93
N VAL A 226 7.10 4.45 14.09
CA VAL A 226 6.77 5.66 13.33
C VAL A 226 7.51 5.59 12.00
N MET A 227 6.78 5.21 10.94
CA MET A 227 7.31 4.96 9.60
C MET A 227 7.35 6.22 8.71
N GLU A 228 6.62 7.28 9.07
CA GLU A 228 6.61 8.55 8.35
C GLU A 228 8.00 9.21 8.29
N ASN A 229 8.79 9.06 9.35
CA ASN A 229 10.13 9.61 9.45
C ASN A 229 11.24 8.56 9.29
N ALA A 230 10.90 7.32 8.92
CA ALA A 230 11.89 6.28 8.72
C ALA A 230 12.66 6.51 7.40
N ILE A 231 13.99 6.45 7.45
CA ILE A 231 14.84 6.67 6.25
C ILE A 231 14.94 5.39 5.40
N ALA A 232 14.70 4.21 5.97
CA ALA A 232 14.61 2.93 5.27
C ALA A 232 13.61 1.96 5.95
N HIS A 233 13.79 0.63 5.81
CA HIS A 233 12.89 -0.38 6.39
C HIS A 233 12.75 -0.21 7.91
N GLY A 234 11.55 -0.45 8.44
CA GLY A 234 11.34 -0.48 9.88
C GLY A 234 12.14 -1.64 10.51
N ILE A 235 11.87 -2.85 10.03
CA ILE A 235 12.54 -4.08 10.45
C ILE A 235 13.24 -4.71 9.25
N ASP A 236 14.50 -5.09 9.41
CA ASP A 236 15.30 -5.70 8.35
C ASP A 236 16.08 -6.92 8.85
N MET A 237 15.79 -8.10 8.35
CA MET A 237 16.67 -9.27 8.53
C MET A 237 17.46 -9.50 7.26
N HIS A 238 18.77 -9.32 7.34
CA HIS A 238 19.68 -9.60 6.23
C HIS A 238 19.89 -11.10 6.03
N ALA A 239 20.34 -11.46 4.83
CA ALA A 239 20.91 -12.76 4.51
C ALA A 239 22.36 -12.80 5.01
N GLY A 240 22.76 -13.84 5.74
CA GLY A 240 24.12 -13.94 6.27
C GLY A 240 25.19 -14.04 5.17
N GLY A 241 26.10 -13.06 5.11
CA GLY A 241 27.19 -12.98 4.12
C GLY A 241 26.83 -12.26 2.81
N ASN A 242 27.63 -11.24 2.43
CA ASN A 242 27.70 -10.51 1.14
C ASN A 242 26.45 -10.40 0.23
N ASN A 243 25.23 -10.41 0.78
CA ASN A 243 23.99 -10.50 0.02
C ASN A 243 23.96 -11.68 -0.98
N ASP A 244 24.56 -12.81 -0.62
CA ASP A 244 24.64 -13.99 -1.50
C ASP A 244 23.25 -14.65 -1.61
N PRO A 245 22.70 -14.83 -2.83
CA PRO A 245 21.37 -15.37 -3.09
C PRO A 245 21.18 -16.87 -2.76
N GLU A 246 21.97 -17.48 -1.87
CA GLU A 246 21.71 -18.81 -1.28
C GLU A 246 21.61 -18.81 0.26
N THR A 247 21.61 -17.62 0.89
CA THR A 247 21.96 -17.51 2.32
C THR A 247 20.76 -17.42 3.27
N ILE A 248 21.00 -17.94 4.48
CA ILE A 248 20.07 -17.99 5.61
C ILE A 248 19.84 -16.57 6.15
N ALA A 249 18.58 -16.21 6.35
CA ALA A 249 18.18 -14.90 6.88
C ALA A 249 17.70 -15.01 8.33
N GLY A 250 18.64 -15.27 9.24
CA GLY A 250 18.34 -15.42 10.67
C GLY A 250 17.78 -16.80 11.04
N GLY A 251 17.48 -16.98 12.33
CA GLY A 251 16.95 -18.21 12.91
C GLY A 251 15.45 -18.14 13.13
N GLU A 252 15.06 -17.93 14.39
CA GLU A 252 13.66 -17.73 14.81
C GLU A 252 13.28 -16.25 14.68
N ILE A 253 12.29 -15.96 13.84
CA ILE A 253 11.81 -14.59 13.58
C ILE A 253 10.31 -14.55 13.89
N TYR A 254 9.94 -13.90 14.99
CA TYR A 254 8.54 -13.77 15.37
C TYR A 254 8.17 -12.29 15.58
N ILE A 255 7.30 -11.76 14.71
CA ILE A 255 6.91 -10.34 14.74
C ILE A 255 5.40 -10.25 14.90
N HIS A 256 4.92 -9.78 16.05
CA HIS A 256 3.48 -9.81 16.32
C HIS A 256 2.97 -8.68 17.21
N HIS A 257 1.71 -8.27 17.00
CA HIS A 257 1.04 -7.26 17.84
C HIS A 257 1.75 -5.89 17.85
N ASN A 258 2.44 -5.53 16.76
CA ASN A 258 3.07 -4.22 16.62
C ASN A 258 2.19 -3.26 15.80
N ASN A 259 2.36 -1.96 16.03
CA ASN A 259 1.76 -0.91 15.22
C ASN A 259 2.83 -0.25 14.36
N PHE A 260 2.65 -0.28 13.04
CA PHE A 260 3.44 0.47 12.06
C PHE A 260 2.60 1.64 11.57
N ILE A 261 3.05 2.88 11.80
CA ILE A 261 2.24 4.09 11.59
C ILE A 261 2.90 4.98 10.54
N GLY A 262 2.18 5.30 9.46
CA GLY A 262 2.61 6.21 8.41
C GLY A 262 2.93 5.50 7.09
N LYS A 263 3.02 6.27 6.00
CA LYS A 263 3.00 5.81 4.61
C LYS A 263 4.05 4.79 4.14
N GLY A 264 5.02 4.45 4.99
CA GLY A 264 6.22 3.72 4.56
C GLY A 264 6.95 4.52 3.48
N GLY A 265 7.72 5.53 3.88
CA GLY A 265 8.58 6.36 3.02
C GLY A 265 8.01 6.79 1.66
N GLU A 266 7.34 7.95 1.59
CA GLU A 266 7.28 8.71 0.34
C GLU A 266 8.62 9.49 0.17
N PHE A 267 9.12 9.53 -1.07
CA PHE A 267 10.35 10.16 -1.59
C PHE A 267 11.07 11.20 -0.68
N PRO A 268 12.42 11.21 -0.61
CA PRO A 268 13.35 10.82 -1.68
C PRO A 268 13.92 9.40 -1.62
N CYS A 269 13.64 8.66 -0.55
CA CYS A 269 14.37 7.44 -0.20
C CYS A 269 13.58 6.14 -0.45
N SER A 270 12.81 6.04 -1.55
CA SER A 270 12.02 4.86 -1.96
C SER A 270 10.97 4.34 -0.95
N THR A 271 9.87 3.79 -1.47
CA THR A 271 8.83 3.14 -0.65
C THR A 271 9.37 1.82 -0.07
N GLN A 272 9.98 1.88 1.10
CA GLN A 272 10.55 0.71 1.76
C GLN A 272 9.53 0.05 2.69
N PRO A 273 9.45 -1.30 2.73
CA PRO A 273 8.51 -1.99 3.58
C PRO A 273 8.77 -1.77 5.07
N GLY A 274 7.69 -1.85 5.84
CA GLY A 274 7.75 -1.89 7.31
C GLY A 274 8.58 -3.07 7.79
N ILE A 275 8.48 -4.21 7.12
CA ILE A 275 9.25 -5.42 7.42
C ILE A 275 9.87 -6.00 6.15
N ARG A 276 11.18 -6.25 6.18
CA ARG A 276 11.91 -6.92 5.10
C ARG A 276 12.73 -8.10 5.63
N ILE A 277 12.55 -9.27 5.02
CA ILE A 277 13.32 -10.48 5.28
C ILE A 277 14.08 -10.84 4.00
N ARG A 278 15.41 -10.88 4.05
CA ARG A 278 16.27 -10.94 2.88
C ARG A 278 16.84 -12.34 2.59
N GLY A 279 16.04 -13.39 2.71
CA GLY A 279 16.46 -14.77 2.42
C GLY A 279 15.53 -15.78 3.09
N ILE A 280 16.00 -17.01 3.27
CA ILE A 280 15.23 -18.08 3.93
C ILE A 280 15.61 -18.11 5.43
N PRO A 281 14.69 -17.81 6.36
CA PRO A 281 14.92 -18.05 7.78
C PRO A 281 15.26 -19.52 8.04
N ASN A 282 16.27 -19.79 8.87
CA ASN A 282 16.72 -21.15 9.16
C ASN A 282 15.59 -21.99 9.76
N ASP A 283 14.88 -21.42 10.73
CA ASP A 283 13.88 -22.12 11.53
C ASP A 283 12.47 -21.74 11.08
N PHE A 284 12.05 -20.50 11.37
CA PHE A 284 10.77 -19.96 10.90
C PHE A 284 10.77 -18.42 10.93
N CYS A 285 9.95 -17.83 10.07
CA CYS A 285 9.50 -16.44 10.17
C CYS A 285 7.98 -16.42 10.22
N LYS A 286 7.44 -15.89 11.33
CA LYS A 286 6.01 -15.68 11.53
C LYS A 286 5.74 -14.20 11.82
N ILE A 287 4.91 -13.59 10.99
CA ILE A 287 4.53 -12.18 11.09
C ILE A 287 3.00 -12.12 11.15
N GLU A 288 2.43 -11.85 12.31
CA GLU A 288 0.97 -11.93 12.49
C GLU A 288 0.44 -10.93 13.53
N HIS A 289 -0.83 -10.57 13.41
CA HIS A 289 -1.52 -9.64 14.32
C HIS A 289 -0.84 -8.26 14.44
N ASN A 290 -0.09 -7.83 13.42
CA ASN A 290 0.44 -6.47 13.36
C ASN A 290 -0.56 -5.55 12.66
N ASN A 291 -0.56 -4.28 13.05
CA ASN A 291 -1.35 -3.23 12.41
C ASN A 291 -0.44 -2.35 11.54
N PHE A 292 -0.67 -2.33 10.24
CA PHE A 292 0.00 -1.45 9.29
C PHE A 292 -0.94 -0.32 8.91
N LEU A 293 -0.78 0.82 9.59
CA LEU A 293 -1.62 1.99 9.47
C LEU A 293 -1.00 2.98 8.47
N ASP A 294 -1.81 3.41 7.50
CA ASP A 294 -1.45 4.29 6.38
C ASP A 294 -0.54 3.66 5.30
N TYR A 295 -0.46 2.32 5.21
CA TYR A 295 0.30 1.65 4.13
C TYR A 295 -0.53 1.49 2.84
N PRO A 296 0.03 1.76 1.65
CA PRO A 296 -0.74 1.74 0.41
C PRO A 296 -1.14 0.35 -0.10
N LEU A 297 -0.36 -0.71 0.17
CA LEU A 297 -0.61 -2.10 -0.23
C LEU A 297 0.08 -3.07 0.75
N GLU A 298 -0.49 -4.27 0.96
CA GLU A 298 0.09 -5.36 1.77
C GLU A 298 1.51 -5.73 1.30
N GLU A 299 1.68 -5.90 -0.02
CA GLU A 299 2.97 -6.20 -0.65
C GLU A 299 4.03 -5.11 -0.46
N LYS A 300 3.64 -3.92 0.01
CA LYS A 300 4.55 -2.83 0.39
C LYS A 300 4.78 -2.76 1.89
N ALA A 301 4.03 -3.48 2.71
CA ALA A 301 4.19 -3.51 4.16
C ALA A 301 5.19 -4.59 4.61
N ILE A 302 5.10 -5.77 4.01
CA ILE A 302 5.93 -6.93 4.36
C ILE A 302 6.52 -7.53 3.08
N ARG A 303 7.83 -7.82 3.07
CA ARG A 303 8.49 -8.47 1.93
C ARG A 303 9.51 -9.52 2.37
N GLN A 304 9.41 -10.72 1.80
CA GLN A 304 10.53 -11.64 1.68
C GLN A 304 11.20 -11.43 0.31
N VAL A 305 12.53 -11.38 0.25
CA VAL A 305 13.29 -11.15 -0.99
C VAL A 305 14.52 -12.06 -1.07
N HIS A 306 15.13 -12.12 -2.26
CA HIS A 306 16.26 -13.00 -2.64
C HIS A 306 15.89 -14.48 -2.73
N ASN A 307 15.37 -15.09 -1.66
CA ASN A 307 14.87 -16.47 -1.65
C ASN A 307 13.63 -16.60 -0.78
N PHE A 308 12.81 -17.61 -1.07
CA PHE A 308 11.51 -17.81 -0.47
C PHE A 308 11.43 -19.14 0.28
N GLY A 309 10.81 -19.14 1.45
CA GLY A 309 10.69 -20.33 2.31
C GLY A 309 10.64 -19.96 3.79
N ASN A 310 10.14 -20.88 4.63
CA ASN A 310 10.01 -20.71 6.09
C ASN A 310 9.38 -19.37 6.52
N PHE A 311 8.38 -18.89 5.77
CA PHE A 311 7.82 -17.55 5.90
C PHE A 311 6.29 -17.59 5.89
N ASP A 312 5.68 -17.05 6.94
CA ASP A 312 4.24 -16.88 7.10
C ASP A 312 3.95 -15.45 7.58
N ALA A 313 3.22 -14.68 6.76
CA ALA A 313 2.82 -13.30 7.06
C ALA A 313 1.30 -13.12 7.14
N SER A 314 0.57 -14.19 7.50
CA SER A 314 -0.89 -14.16 7.61
C SER A 314 -1.40 -13.41 8.85
N ASN A 315 -2.69 -13.08 8.86
CA ASN A 315 -3.41 -12.47 10.00
C ASN A 315 -2.89 -11.10 10.46
N ASN A 316 -2.38 -10.27 9.54
CA ASN A 316 -2.07 -8.87 9.82
C ASN A 316 -3.23 -7.96 9.39
N HIS A 317 -3.36 -6.81 10.06
CA HIS A 317 -4.31 -5.77 9.73
C HIS A 317 -3.61 -4.69 8.90
N TYR A 318 -4.20 -4.36 7.75
CA TYR A 318 -3.73 -3.28 6.89
C TYR A 318 -4.82 -2.23 6.81
N GLU A 319 -4.57 -1.06 7.39
CA GLU A 319 -5.43 0.10 7.28
C GLU A 319 -4.76 1.07 6.33
N SER A 320 -5.19 1.15 5.07
CA SER A 320 -4.78 2.27 4.21
C SER A 320 -5.74 3.44 4.43
N GLN A 321 -5.22 4.67 4.56
CA GLN A 321 -6.05 5.88 4.45
C GLN A 321 -6.49 6.12 2.99
N ASN A 322 -6.31 5.16 2.08
CA ASN A 322 -6.42 5.36 0.64
C ASN A 322 -7.81 4.98 0.13
N LYS A 323 -8.78 5.82 0.48
CA LYS A 323 -9.84 6.18 -0.44
C LYS A 323 -9.19 6.67 -1.76
N GLY A 324 -9.37 5.95 -2.87
CA GLY A 324 -8.72 6.36 -4.12
C GLY A 324 -9.00 5.47 -5.33
N PHE A 325 -8.71 6.03 -6.50
CA PHE A 325 -8.83 5.35 -7.80
C PHE A 325 -7.57 4.52 -8.05
N TYR A 326 -7.75 3.27 -8.45
CA TYR A 326 -6.67 2.37 -8.84
C TYR A 326 -6.95 1.82 -10.23
N VAL A 327 -5.92 1.61 -11.02
CA VAL A 327 -6.04 1.05 -12.36
C VAL A 327 -5.05 -0.11 -12.53
N SER A 328 -5.50 -1.18 -13.18
CA SER A 328 -4.67 -2.28 -13.64
C SER A 328 -4.65 -2.20 -15.17
N TRP A 329 -3.48 -1.88 -15.73
CA TRP A 329 -3.34 -1.78 -17.17
C TRP A 329 -3.62 -3.15 -17.81
N ARG A 330 -4.51 -3.15 -18.81
CA ARG A 330 -5.01 -4.36 -19.50
C ARG A 330 -5.65 -5.42 -18.58
N GLY A 331 -5.94 -5.07 -17.33
CA GLY A 331 -6.39 -6.03 -16.30
C GLY A 331 -5.38 -7.10 -15.90
N MET A 332 -4.13 -6.99 -16.35
CA MET A 332 -3.06 -7.97 -16.11
C MET A 332 -1.91 -7.40 -15.27
N GLU A 333 -1.73 -6.08 -15.25
CA GLU A 333 -0.69 -5.43 -14.48
C GLU A 333 -1.07 -5.22 -13.00
N PRO A 334 -0.09 -5.02 -12.10
CA PRO A 334 -0.37 -4.63 -10.71
C PRO A 334 -1.24 -3.37 -10.60
N TRP A 335 -1.97 -3.22 -9.50
CA TRP A 335 -2.79 -2.03 -9.27
C TRP A 335 -1.93 -0.78 -9.06
N TYR A 336 -2.13 0.23 -9.91
CA TYR A 336 -1.53 1.54 -9.80
C TYR A 336 -2.54 2.54 -9.25
N ARG A 337 -2.20 3.20 -8.15
CA ARG A 337 -3.02 4.29 -7.64
C ARG A 337 -2.91 5.52 -8.55
N ILE A 338 -4.04 6.02 -9.03
CA ILE A 338 -4.13 7.18 -9.94
C ILE A 338 -4.85 8.40 -9.33
N GLY A 339 -5.38 8.30 -8.10
CA GLY A 339 -5.99 9.44 -7.40
C GLY A 339 -6.35 9.19 -5.93
N THR A 340 -6.65 10.27 -5.20
CA THR A 340 -6.82 10.28 -3.73
C THR A 340 -8.18 10.80 -3.22
N ASP A 341 -9.09 11.26 -4.09
CA ASP A 341 -10.38 11.82 -3.67
C ASP A 341 -11.50 10.79 -3.75
N ALA A 342 -11.67 9.92 -2.74
CA ALA A 342 -12.91 9.12 -2.61
C ALA A 342 -13.95 9.78 -1.68
N ASN A 343 -14.02 11.12 -1.73
CA ASN A 343 -15.22 11.84 -1.28
C ASN A 343 -16.29 11.92 -2.38
N LEU A 344 -15.99 11.42 -3.59
CA LEU A 344 -16.98 11.24 -4.64
C LEU A 344 -17.80 9.99 -4.32
N GLY A 345 -19.11 10.17 -4.15
CA GLY A 345 -20.04 9.06 -4.00
C GLY A 345 -20.17 8.32 -5.34
N PHE A 346 -20.03 7.00 -5.31
CA PHE A 346 -20.08 6.09 -6.47
C PHE A 346 -21.37 6.16 -7.25
N ASP A 347 -22.47 6.42 -6.54
CA ASP A 347 -23.81 6.41 -7.13
C ASP A 347 -24.00 7.52 -8.19
N ASN A 348 -23.03 8.44 -8.34
CA ASN A 348 -23.12 9.63 -9.18
C ASN A 348 -21.91 9.83 -10.13
N MET A 349 -21.25 8.79 -10.66
CA MET A 349 -20.04 8.92 -11.52
C MET A 349 -20.07 8.08 -12.82
N PHE A 350 -19.68 8.68 -13.95
CA PHE A 350 -19.44 8.03 -15.25
C PHE A 350 -17.99 8.21 -15.69
N LEU A 351 -17.47 7.25 -16.46
CA LEU A 351 -16.18 7.34 -17.15
C LEU A 351 -16.38 7.36 -18.66
N GLY A 352 -15.56 8.14 -19.36
CA GLY A 352 -15.62 8.27 -20.81
C GLY A 352 -14.70 9.36 -21.33
N LYS A 353 -14.59 9.46 -22.66
CA LYS A 353 -13.80 10.51 -23.33
C LYS A 353 -14.68 11.75 -23.46
N PHE A 354 -14.68 12.62 -22.46
CA PHE A 354 -15.56 13.81 -22.42
C PHE A 354 -14.91 15.08 -22.95
N SER A 355 -13.61 15.05 -23.26
CA SER A 355 -12.79 16.19 -23.66
C SER A 355 -12.13 16.00 -25.03
N ASP A 356 -11.75 17.11 -25.66
CA ASP A 356 -11.11 17.15 -26.99
C ASP A 356 -9.67 16.61 -27.02
N ASN A 357 -9.07 16.35 -25.85
CA ASN A 357 -7.76 15.73 -25.70
C ASN A 357 -7.76 14.21 -25.93
N GLY A 358 -8.94 13.59 -26.09
CA GLY A 358 -9.11 12.15 -26.29
C GLY A 358 -8.82 11.28 -25.05
N GLU A 359 -8.48 11.88 -23.90
CA GLU A 359 -8.23 11.17 -22.65
C GLU A 359 -9.55 10.83 -21.94
N SER A 360 -9.64 9.61 -21.41
CA SER A 360 -10.72 9.22 -20.50
C SER A 360 -10.74 10.15 -19.29
N SER A 361 -11.93 10.53 -18.85
CA SER A 361 -12.20 11.48 -17.77
C SER A 361 -13.36 10.96 -16.91
N ILE A 362 -13.45 11.50 -15.69
CA ILE A 362 -14.57 11.19 -14.79
C ILE A 362 -15.58 12.32 -14.84
N LEU A 363 -16.82 12.00 -15.17
CA LEU A 363 -17.95 12.89 -15.02
C LEU A 363 -18.71 12.50 -13.75
N TYR A 364 -18.95 13.43 -12.84
CA TYR A 364 -19.71 13.15 -11.62
C TYR A 364 -20.63 14.28 -11.18
N ASN A 365 -21.60 13.98 -10.32
CA ASN A 365 -22.50 14.96 -9.71
C ASN A 365 -22.31 15.05 -8.19
N ASP A 366 -22.19 16.26 -7.65
CA ASP A 366 -22.02 16.51 -6.20
C ASP A 366 -23.30 17.01 -5.51
N ASP A 367 -24.47 16.54 -5.98
CA ASP A 367 -25.82 16.95 -5.60
C ASP A 367 -26.18 18.40 -5.99
N SER A 368 -25.23 19.17 -6.52
CA SER A 368 -25.42 20.57 -6.92
C SER A 368 -24.96 20.85 -8.36
N ASN A 369 -23.87 20.23 -8.80
CA ASN A 369 -23.27 20.48 -10.10
C ASN A 369 -22.73 19.19 -10.72
N TRP A 370 -22.80 19.14 -12.05
CA TRP A 370 -21.97 18.22 -12.82
C TRP A 370 -20.55 18.75 -12.88
N LYS A 371 -19.61 17.87 -12.62
CA LYS A 371 -18.19 18.15 -12.60
C LYS A 371 -17.44 17.13 -13.43
N MET A 372 -16.40 17.60 -14.10
CA MET A 372 -15.46 16.75 -14.82
C MET A 372 -14.12 16.73 -14.12
N TYR A 373 -13.50 15.56 -14.11
CA TYR A 373 -12.17 15.31 -13.59
C TYR A 373 -11.31 14.69 -14.69
N GLU A 374 -10.31 15.44 -15.13
CA GLU A 374 -9.40 15.01 -16.20
C GLU A 374 -8.18 14.29 -15.61
N PHE A 375 -7.76 13.20 -16.25
CA PHE A 375 -6.53 12.50 -15.92
C PHE A 375 -5.34 13.01 -16.74
N ARG A 376 -4.76 14.17 -16.40
CA ARG A 376 -3.70 14.78 -17.23
C ARG A 376 -2.36 14.04 -17.18
N ASN A 377 -1.81 13.73 -18.35
CA ASN A 377 -0.42 13.28 -18.51
C ASN A 377 0.55 14.48 -18.57
N SER A 378 1.41 14.63 -17.55
CA SER A 378 2.62 15.46 -17.70
C SER A 378 3.82 14.54 -17.83
N SER A 379 4.15 14.17 -19.07
CA SER A 379 5.41 13.52 -19.48
C SER A 379 5.74 12.20 -18.80
N GLY A 380 4.85 11.19 -18.92
CA GLY A 380 5.19 9.77 -18.78
C GLY A 380 5.53 9.34 -17.35
N THR A 381 4.68 8.47 -16.77
CA THR A 381 4.75 7.85 -15.43
C THR A 381 4.04 8.55 -14.27
N SER A 382 3.50 9.77 -14.43
CA SER A 382 2.65 10.37 -13.37
C SER A 382 1.52 11.21 -13.94
N ARG A 383 0.27 10.78 -13.71
CA ARG A 383 -0.91 11.59 -14.01
C ARG A 383 -1.17 12.55 -12.86
N ARG A 384 -1.27 13.84 -13.16
CA ARG A 384 -1.62 14.86 -12.16
C ARG A 384 -3.10 15.23 -12.26
N LYS A 385 -3.71 15.36 -11.10
CA LYS A 385 -5.05 15.88 -10.86
C LYS A 385 -5.23 17.29 -11.41
N SER A 386 -6.29 17.54 -12.18
CA SER A 386 -6.85 18.88 -12.33
C SER A 386 -7.89 19.15 -11.22
N ASN A 387 -8.11 20.42 -10.88
CA ASN A 387 -9.28 20.76 -10.05
C ASN A 387 -10.53 20.47 -10.88
N PRO A 388 -11.60 19.91 -10.27
CA PRO A 388 -12.80 19.56 -11.01
C PRO A 388 -13.43 20.80 -11.64
N GLU A 389 -13.69 20.73 -12.94
CA GLU A 389 -14.37 21.80 -13.68
C GLU A 389 -15.87 21.65 -13.52
N ILE A 390 -16.58 22.75 -13.24
CA ILE A 390 -18.05 22.76 -13.17
C ILE A 390 -18.58 22.85 -14.60
N LEU A 391 -19.26 21.81 -15.07
CA LEU A 391 -19.79 21.75 -16.42
C LEU A 391 -21.21 22.34 -16.53
N SER A 392 -22.05 22.05 -15.53
CA SER A 392 -23.40 22.63 -15.44
C SER A 392 -23.99 22.54 -14.04
N SER A 393 -24.87 23.47 -13.68
CA SER A 393 -25.74 23.34 -12.52
C SER A 393 -26.95 22.50 -12.92
N SER A 394 -27.01 21.25 -12.48
CA SER A 394 -28.15 20.39 -12.82
C SER A 394 -28.47 19.40 -11.71
N GLN A 395 -29.74 19.39 -11.32
CA GLN A 395 -30.34 18.44 -10.38
C GLN A 395 -30.87 17.19 -11.10
N ILE A 396 -30.38 16.88 -12.31
CA ILE A 396 -30.81 15.68 -13.04
C ILE A 396 -30.27 14.45 -12.29
N PRO A 397 -31.14 13.50 -11.87
CA PRO A 397 -30.70 12.28 -11.21
C PRO A 397 -29.80 11.45 -12.12
N PHE A 398 -28.76 10.85 -11.54
CA PHE A 398 -27.82 10.01 -12.26
C PHE A 398 -28.48 8.76 -12.88
N GLU A 399 -29.54 8.25 -12.24
CA GLU A 399 -30.34 7.12 -12.71
C GLU A 399 -31.07 7.37 -14.04
N ASP A 400 -31.23 8.62 -14.46
CA ASP A 400 -31.86 8.98 -15.75
C ASP A 400 -30.88 9.00 -16.92
N LEU A 401 -29.58 8.83 -16.65
CA LEU A 401 -28.51 9.12 -17.60
C LEU A 401 -27.82 7.88 -18.17
N SER A 402 -27.38 7.98 -19.42
CA SER A 402 -26.55 6.99 -20.12
C SER A 402 -25.54 7.71 -20.99
N MET A 403 -24.52 6.98 -21.44
CA MET A 403 -23.37 7.53 -22.14
C MET A 403 -23.14 6.79 -23.45
N GLY A 404 -22.62 7.49 -24.44
CA GLY A 404 -22.26 6.96 -25.75
C GLY A 404 -21.88 8.09 -26.71
N ASP A 405 -21.19 7.79 -27.80
CA ASP A 405 -20.93 8.75 -28.87
C ASP A 405 -22.14 8.78 -29.82
N PHE A 406 -23.04 9.77 -29.70
CA PHE A 406 -24.29 9.82 -30.47
C PHE A 406 -24.16 10.66 -31.75
N ASN A 407 -23.03 11.34 -31.95
CA ASN A 407 -22.78 12.20 -33.11
C ASN A 407 -21.63 11.70 -34.02
N GLY A 408 -20.88 10.70 -33.59
CA GLY A 408 -19.79 10.04 -34.32
C GLY A 408 -18.47 10.81 -34.29
N ASP A 409 -18.24 11.68 -33.30
CA ASP A 409 -17.02 12.49 -33.19
C ASP A 409 -15.91 11.83 -32.34
N GLY A 410 -16.16 10.64 -31.80
CA GLY A 410 -15.26 9.88 -30.93
C GLY A 410 -15.27 10.36 -29.47
N ILE A 411 -16.14 11.30 -29.11
CA ILE A 411 -16.30 11.85 -27.77
C ILE A 411 -17.60 11.31 -27.17
N THR A 412 -17.53 10.91 -25.90
CA THR A 412 -18.67 10.41 -25.15
C THR A 412 -19.65 11.54 -24.87
N ASP A 413 -20.89 11.40 -25.34
CA ASP A 413 -22.02 12.29 -25.06
C ASP A 413 -22.91 11.74 -23.93
N ILE A 414 -23.78 12.63 -23.41
CA ILE A 414 -24.68 12.32 -22.30
C ILE A 414 -26.13 12.22 -22.80
N PHE A 415 -26.68 11.01 -22.75
CA PHE A 415 -28.10 10.76 -23.00
C PHE A 415 -28.89 10.83 -21.70
N ARG A 416 -30.10 11.41 -21.77
CA ARG A 416 -31.09 11.40 -20.68
C ARG A 416 -32.43 10.89 -21.16
N SER A 417 -33.06 10.03 -20.36
CA SER A 417 -34.49 9.78 -20.46
C SER A 417 -35.20 10.05 -19.14
N ASN A 418 -36.29 10.83 -19.19
CA ASN A 418 -37.15 11.07 -18.03
C ASN A 418 -38.51 10.34 -18.12
N GLY A 419 -38.63 9.35 -19.00
CA GLY A 419 -39.86 8.59 -19.23
C GLY A 419 -40.98 9.35 -19.95
N SER A 420 -40.70 10.57 -20.44
CA SER A 420 -41.59 11.33 -21.34
C SER A 420 -40.85 11.88 -22.55
N ASN A 421 -39.58 12.24 -22.35
CA ASN A 421 -38.70 12.80 -23.36
C ASN A 421 -37.30 12.19 -23.26
N TRP A 422 -36.61 12.18 -24.39
CA TRP A 422 -35.18 11.94 -24.48
C TRP A 422 -34.46 13.24 -24.78
N PHE A 423 -33.30 13.41 -24.16
CA PHE A 423 -32.41 14.55 -24.37
C PHE A 423 -30.98 14.05 -24.58
N ILE A 424 -30.20 14.85 -25.29
CA ILE A 424 -28.76 14.62 -25.50
C ILE A 424 -28.00 15.89 -25.13
N ALA A 425 -26.87 15.74 -24.46
CA ALA A 425 -25.90 16.80 -24.26
C ALA A 425 -24.55 16.35 -24.80
N TYR A 426 -24.07 17.05 -25.84
CA TYR A 426 -22.80 16.76 -26.48
C TYR A 426 -21.65 17.32 -25.65
N SER A 427 -20.57 16.55 -25.47
CA SER A 427 -19.57 16.89 -24.45
C SER A 427 -18.49 17.87 -24.94
N ALA A 428 -17.83 17.60 -26.06
CA ALA A 428 -16.80 18.47 -26.62
C ALA A 428 -16.94 18.56 -28.15
N ASN A 429 -16.06 19.31 -28.83
CA ASN A 429 -16.11 19.55 -30.28
C ASN A 429 -17.42 20.17 -30.84
N VAL A 430 -18.29 20.67 -29.97
CA VAL A 430 -19.53 21.39 -30.33
C VAL A 430 -19.49 22.85 -29.90
N SER A 431 -20.36 23.70 -30.47
CA SER A 431 -20.38 25.14 -30.15
C SER A 431 -20.80 25.45 -28.71
N ASN A 432 -21.69 24.62 -28.13
CA ASN A 432 -22.16 24.73 -26.75
C ASN A 432 -22.07 23.36 -26.06
N PRO A 433 -20.88 23.00 -25.53
CA PRO A 433 -20.67 21.81 -24.69
C PRO A 433 -21.69 21.67 -23.56
N PHE A 434 -22.13 20.43 -23.30
CA PHE A 434 -23.02 20.03 -22.21
C PHE A 434 -24.41 20.70 -22.20
N GLU A 435 -24.81 21.36 -23.30
CA GLU A 435 -26.14 21.92 -23.45
C GLU A 435 -27.16 20.82 -23.81
N TRP A 436 -28.29 20.77 -23.09
CA TRP A 436 -29.34 19.79 -23.32
C TRP A 436 -30.17 20.12 -24.56
N ASN A 437 -30.14 19.21 -25.53
CA ASN A 437 -30.95 19.23 -26.74
C ASN A 437 -32.06 18.18 -26.64
N SER A 438 -33.26 18.54 -27.08
CA SER A 438 -34.38 17.59 -27.13
C SER A 438 -34.19 16.62 -28.30
N LEU A 439 -34.20 15.32 -28.01
CA LEU A 439 -33.97 14.25 -28.99
C LEU A 439 -35.28 13.56 -29.42
N ASN A 440 -36.14 13.24 -28.46
CA ASN A 440 -37.47 12.68 -28.70
C ASN A 440 -38.45 13.22 -27.65
N VAL A 441 -39.55 13.83 -28.08
CA VAL A 441 -40.50 14.50 -27.17
C VAL A 441 -41.72 13.65 -26.78
N ASN A 442 -41.76 12.37 -27.16
CA ASN A 442 -42.91 11.48 -26.92
C ASN A 442 -42.48 10.05 -26.52
N SER A 443 -41.35 9.90 -25.84
CA SER A 443 -40.88 8.59 -25.40
C SER A 443 -41.47 8.22 -24.04
N VAL A 444 -41.98 7.00 -23.91
CA VAL A 444 -42.51 6.47 -22.62
C VAL A 444 -41.49 5.58 -21.89
N TYR A 445 -40.27 5.46 -22.41
CA TYR A 445 -39.24 4.54 -21.93
C TYR A 445 -38.26 5.27 -21.02
N THR A 446 -38.01 4.72 -19.83
CA THR A 446 -36.97 5.19 -18.90
C THR A 446 -35.62 4.55 -19.21
N LYS A 447 -34.52 5.00 -18.58
CA LYS A 447 -33.17 4.42 -18.80
C LYS A 447 -33.15 2.89 -18.69
N LYS A 448 -33.79 2.31 -17.66
CA LYS A 448 -33.83 0.85 -17.43
C LYS A 448 -34.52 0.06 -18.55
N ASP A 449 -35.29 0.73 -19.41
CA ASP A 449 -35.99 0.11 -20.52
C ASP A 449 -35.14 0.12 -21.82
N LEU A 450 -33.89 0.61 -21.74
CA LEU A 450 -33.02 0.87 -22.88
C LEU A 450 -31.62 0.28 -22.68
N LYS A 451 -30.96 -0.08 -23.79
CA LYS A 451 -29.53 -0.34 -23.91
C LYS A 451 -28.96 0.42 -25.11
N PHE A 452 -27.64 0.49 -25.19
CA PHE A 452 -26.93 1.34 -26.15
C PHE A 452 -25.80 0.55 -26.83
N GLY A 453 -25.53 0.86 -28.10
CA GLY A 453 -24.49 0.24 -28.94
C GLY A 453 -24.64 0.71 -30.38
N ASP A 454 -23.59 0.57 -31.20
CA ASP A 454 -23.64 0.86 -32.65
C ASP A 454 -24.19 -0.36 -33.39
N PHE A 455 -25.47 -0.39 -33.71
CA PHE A 455 -26.15 -1.58 -34.26
C PHE A 455 -26.29 -1.55 -35.78
N ASP A 456 -25.86 -0.49 -36.46
CA ASP A 456 -25.74 -0.41 -37.92
C ASP A 456 -24.31 -0.22 -38.43
N GLY A 457 -23.33 -0.06 -37.54
CA GLY A 457 -21.91 0.07 -37.84
C GLY A 457 -21.55 1.45 -38.41
N ASN A 458 -22.33 2.48 -38.10
CA ASN A 458 -22.14 3.82 -38.64
C ASN A 458 -21.19 4.69 -37.78
N GLY A 459 -20.69 4.16 -36.66
CA GLY A 459 -19.83 4.84 -35.70
C GLY A 459 -20.57 5.68 -34.67
N THR A 460 -21.91 5.61 -34.61
CA THR A 460 -22.74 6.33 -33.63
C THR A 460 -23.51 5.36 -32.73
N THR A 461 -23.81 5.80 -31.52
CA THR A 461 -24.48 4.99 -30.49
C THR A 461 -25.98 4.98 -30.72
N ASP A 462 -26.52 3.82 -31.08
CA ASP A 462 -27.94 3.59 -31.22
C ASP A 462 -28.59 3.13 -29.91
N ILE A 463 -29.92 3.04 -29.92
CA ILE A 463 -30.73 2.73 -28.74
C ILE A 463 -31.51 1.43 -28.98
N LEU A 464 -31.34 0.45 -28.11
CA LEU A 464 -32.04 -0.83 -28.12
C LEU A 464 -33.10 -0.90 -27.01
N ARG A 465 -34.26 -1.48 -27.32
CA ARG A 465 -35.28 -1.87 -26.33
C ARG A 465 -35.83 -3.27 -26.58
N ALA A 466 -36.44 -3.85 -25.56
CA ALA A 466 -37.14 -5.12 -25.65
C ALA A 466 -38.62 -4.98 -25.23
N ASN A 467 -39.52 -5.73 -25.88
CA ASN A 467 -40.93 -5.83 -25.44
C ASN A 467 -41.32 -7.23 -24.93
N GLY A 468 -40.32 -8.09 -24.70
CA GLY A 468 -40.52 -9.50 -24.31
C GLY A 468 -40.90 -10.45 -25.45
N THR A 469 -40.98 -9.95 -26.69
CA THR A 469 -41.14 -10.76 -27.90
C THR A 469 -40.07 -10.44 -28.94
N ASN A 470 -39.73 -9.17 -29.09
CA ASN A 470 -38.76 -8.66 -30.06
C ASN A 470 -37.79 -7.70 -29.40
N PHE A 471 -36.60 -7.60 -30.00
CA PHE A 471 -35.68 -6.48 -29.83
C PHE A 471 -35.90 -5.46 -30.94
N PHE A 472 -35.86 -4.19 -30.53
CA PHE A 472 -36.00 -3.05 -31.42
C PHE A 472 -34.80 -2.13 -31.27
N VAL A 473 -34.32 -1.58 -32.39
CA VAL A 473 -33.30 -0.54 -32.41
C VAL A 473 -33.88 0.75 -32.97
N ALA A 474 -33.51 1.86 -32.36
CA ALA A 474 -33.72 3.21 -32.81
C ALA A 474 -32.34 3.78 -33.18
N TYR A 475 -32.08 3.85 -34.49
CA TYR A 475 -30.79 4.31 -35.02
C TYR A 475 -30.60 5.81 -34.78
N SER A 476 -29.37 6.17 -34.43
CA SER A 476 -28.89 7.54 -34.27
C SER A 476 -28.05 7.96 -35.49
N GLY A 477 -27.37 9.11 -35.43
CA GLY A 477 -26.66 9.64 -36.58
C GLY A 477 -27.58 10.20 -37.68
N ASN A 478 -27.01 10.63 -38.80
CA ASN A 478 -27.64 11.46 -39.84
C ASN A 478 -28.66 10.68 -40.72
N VAL A 479 -29.58 9.95 -40.10
CA VAL A 479 -30.66 9.21 -40.74
C VAL A 479 -31.87 10.12 -41.00
N SER A 480 -32.65 9.79 -42.03
CA SER A 480 -33.77 10.65 -42.49
C SER A 480 -34.97 10.68 -41.53
N ASN A 481 -35.11 9.66 -40.67
CA ASN A 481 -36.06 9.56 -39.56
C ASN A 481 -35.33 8.97 -38.33
N PRO A 482 -34.57 9.77 -37.58
CA PRO A 482 -33.89 9.26 -36.40
C PRO A 482 -34.92 8.77 -35.37
N PHE A 483 -34.59 7.66 -34.71
CA PHE A 483 -35.38 7.07 -33.61
C PHE A 483 -36.74 6.42 -33.96
N GLU A 484 -36.95 6.02 -35.22
CA GLU A 484 -38.00 5.04 -35.55
C GLU A 484 -37.56 3.62 -35.15
N TRP A 485 -38.42 2.90 -34.43
CA TRP A 485 -38.10 1.54 -33.94
C TRP A 485 -38.13 0.51 -35.06
N GLN A 486 -36.97 -0.08 -35.37
CA GLN A 486 -36.82 -1.21 -36.28
C GLN A 486 -36.68 -2.52 -35.51
N ILE A 487 -37.29 -3.61 -35.98
CA ILE A 487 -37.12 -4.93 -35.36
C ILE A 487 -35.81 -5.53 -35.86
N ILE A 488 -34.93 -5.91 -34.94
CA ILE A 488 -33.64 -6.55 -35.27
C ILE A 488 -33.61 -8.04 -34.93
N ALA A 489 -34.42 -8.50 -33.95
CA ALA A 489 -34.45 -9.90 -33.53
C ALA A 489 -35.79 -10.30 -32.90
N ASN A 490 -36.22 -11.54 -33.11
CA ASN A 490 -37.30 -12.17 -32.35
C ASN A 490 -36.71 -12.81 -31.09
N SER A 491 -36.80 -12.12 -29.95
CA SER A 491 -36.18 -12.56 -28.70
C SER A 491 -37.07 -12.26 -27.49
N LYS A 492 -37.18 -13.25 -26.59
CA LYS A 492 -37.86 -13.11 -25.28
C LYS A 492 -36.90 -12.77 -24.14
N ALA A 493 -35.60 -12.66 -24.41
CA ALA A 493 -34.63 -12.29 -23.39
C ALA A 493 -34.92 -10.88 -22.86
N ARG A 494 -34.70 -10.65 -21.56
CA ARG A 494 -34.84 -9.32 -20.97
C ARG A 494 -33.56 -8.53 -21.18
N LEU A 495 -33.65 -7.20 -21.08
CA LEU A 495 -32.46 -6.36 -21.16
C LEU A 495 -31.45 -6.67 -20.04
N ASP A 496 -31.93 -7.02 -18.85
CA ASP A 496 -31.05 -7.40 -17.73
C ASP A 496 -30.25 -8.69 -18.02
N ASP A 497 -30.74 -9.53 -18.94
CA ASP A 497 -30.15 -10.83 -19.27
C ASP A 497 -29.18 -10.77 -20.47
N ILE A 498 -28.88 -9.56 -20.98
CA ILE A 498 -28.02 -9.38 -22.16
C ILE A 498 -26.88 -8.37 -21.94
N LYS A 499 -25.80 -8.59 -22.69
CA LYS A 499 -24.64 -7.71 -22.83
C LYS A 499 -24.49 -7.31 -24.31
N ILE A 500 -23.93 -6.14 -24.56
CA ILE A 500 -23.77 -5.56 -25.91
C ILE A 500 -22.28 -5.29 -26.12
N GLY A 501 -21.75 -5.65 -27.27
CA GLY A 501 -20.36 -5.43 -27.67
C GLY A 501 -20.11 -6.01 -29.06
N ASP A 502 -19.05 -5.59 -29.73
CA ASP A 502 -18.61 -6.16 -31.01
C ASP A 502 -17.75 -7.39 -30.73
N PHE A 503 -18.33 -8.59 -30.69
CA PHE A 503 -17.64 -9.83 -30.32
C PHE A 503 -16.95 -10.50 -31.51
N ASN A 504 -17.25 -10.07 -32.74
CA ASN A 504 -16.67 -10.61 -33.97
C ASN A 504 -15.68 -9.66 -34.67
N GLY A 505 -15.63 -8.39 -34.27
CA GLY A 505 -14.74 -7.34 -34.79
C GLY A 505 -15.19 -6.74 -36.12
N ASP A 506 -16.48 -6.81 -36.46
CA ASP A 506 -17.03 -6.29 -37.72
C ASP A 506 -17.47 -4.81 -37.66
N GLY A 507 -17.38 -4.20 -36.48
CA GLY A 507 -17.80 -2.83 -36.21
C GLY A 507 -19.28 -2.68 -35.90
N ILE A 508 -20.06 -3.77 -35.83
CA ILE A 508 -21.47 -3.79 -35.45
C ILE A 508 -21.58 -4.42 -34.06
N SER A 509 -22.37 -3.80 -33.20
CA SER A 509 -22.65 -4.31 -31.87
C SER A 509 -23.50 -5.58 -31.94
N ASP A 510 -22.99 -6.64 -31.35
CA ASP A 510 -23.66 -7.91 -31.16
C ASP A 510 -24.42 -7.95 -29.83
N ILE A 511 -25.20 -9.02 -29.63
CA ILE A 511 -25.92 -9.26 -28.37
C ILE A 511 -25.49 -10.59 -27.77
N LEU A 512 -24.96 -10.54 -26.55
CA LEU A 512 -24.58 -11.72 -25.79
C LEU A 512 -25.59 -12.01 -24.67
N ARG A 513 -25.91 -13.28 -24.45
CA ARG A 513 -26.71 -13.78 -23.31
C ARG A 513 -26.16 -15.11 -22.81
N THR A 514 -26.62 -15.58 -21.66
CA THR A 514 -26.39 -16.96 -21.23
C THR A 514 -27.67 -17.61 -20.71
N THR A 515 -27.70 -18.94 -20.74
CA THR A 515 -28.75 -19.78 -20.15
C THR A 515 -28.31 -20.43 -18.84
N GLY A 516 -27.15 -20.06 -18.30
CA GLY A 516 -26.53 -20.64 -17.11
C GLY A 516 -25.56 -21.80 -17.42
N GLU A 517 -25.70 -22.44 -18.58
CA GLU A 517 -24.81 -23.54 -19.04
C GLU A 517 -24.13 -23.24 -20.38
N ILE A 518 -24.72 -22.36 -21.19
CA ILE A 518 -24.26 -22.03 -22.54
C ILE A 518 -24.41 -20.53 -22.76
N LEU A 519 -23.35 -19.92 -23.28
CA LEU A 519 -23.32 -18.56 -23.76
C LEU A 519 -23.85 -18.52 -25.20
N TYR A 520 -24.65 -17.52 -25.53
CA TYR A 520 -25.16 -17.32 -26.89
C TYR A 520 -24.82 -15.92 -27.34
N ILE A 521 -24.43 -15.79 -28.61
CA ILE A 521 -24.25 -14.50 -29.26
C ILE A 521 -25.22 -14.44 -30.45
N ALA A 522 -25.94 -13.32 -30.56
CA ALA A 522 -26.63 -12.95 -31.78
C ALA A 522 -25.77 -11.90 -32.47
N PHE A 523 -25.11 -12.30 -33.57
CA PHE A 523 -24.23 -11.42 -34.31
C PHE A 523 -25.02 -10.36 -35.06
N GLY A 524 -24.64 -9.11 -34.84
CA GLY A 524 -25.15 -7.96 -35.54
C GLY A 524 -24.92 -8.09 -37.04
N ASN A 525 -25.87 -7.64 -37.83
CA ASN A 525 -25.68 -7.56 -39.27
C ASN A 525 -26.59 -6.50 -39.90
N ASN A 526 -26.14 -5.98 -41.05
CA ASN A 526 -26.87 -5.03 -41.88
C ASN A 526 -27.79 -5.73 -42.91
N SER A 527 -28.15 -7.00 -42.70
CA SER A 527 -29.11 -7.71 -43.56
C SER A 527 -30.55 -7.28 -43.25
N VAL A 528 -31.46 -7.57 -44.17
CA VAL A 528 -32.91 -7.49 -43.93
C VAL A 528 -33.43 -8.63 -43.05
N ASP A 529 -32.59 -9.63 -42.78
CA ASP A 529 -32.91 -10.79 -41.95
C ASP A 529 -32.71 -10.48 -40.47
N LEU A 530 -33.53 -11.10 -39.62
CA LEU A 530 -33.42 -10.96 -38.18
C LEU A 530 -32.20 -11.70 -37.64
N TRP A 531 -31.58 -11.15 -36.60
CA TRP A 531 -30.41 -11.77 -35.97
C TRP A 531 -30.78 -13.09 -35.30
N GLU A 532 -29.96 -14.12 -35.54
CA GLU A 532 -30.15 -15.46 -34.99
C GLU A 532 -29.17 -15.72 -33.84
N TRP A 533 -29.58 -16.51 -32.86
CA TRP A 533 -28.74 -16.86 -31.72
C TRP A 533 -27.84 -18.05 -32.04
N GLU A 534 -26.54 -17.84 -31.94
CA GLU A 534 -25.53 -18.89 -32.09
C GLU A 534 -25.03 -19.34 -30.70
N PRO A 535 -24.98 -20.65 -30.41
CA PRO A 535 -24.41 -21.16 -29.17
C PRO A 535 -22.88 -21.09 -29.21
N ILE A 536 -22.29 -20.51 -28.18
CA ILE A 536 -20.87 -20.61 -27.87
C ILE A 536 -20.74 -21.58 -26.69
N VAL A 537 -20.12 -22.73 -26.93
CA VAL A 537 -19.99 -23.78 -25.91
C VAL A 537 -18.88 -23.40 -24.94
N ASP A 538 -19.27 -23.02 -23.73
CA ASP A 538 -18.37 -22.86 -22.60
C ASP A 538 -19.14 -23.06 -21.28
N SER A 539 -18.72 -24.03 -20.47
CA SER A 539 -19.51 -24.56 -19.35
C SER A 539 -19.41 -23.74 -18.07
N ASP A 540 -18.46 -22.80 -17.98
CA ASP A 540 -18.09 -22.21 -16.68
C ASP A 540 -18.41 -20.71 -16.56
N ILE A 541 -18.80 -20.01 -17.65
CA ILE A 541 -19.23 -18.59 -17.59
C ILE A 541 -20.75 -18.48 -17.41
N VAL A 542 -21.16 -17.95 -16.26
CA VAL A 542 -22.53 -17.47 -16.01
C VAL A 542 -22.60 -15.95 -16.13
N LEU A 543 -23.76 -15.37 -16.48
CA LEU A 543 -23.90 -13.93 -16.76
C LEU A 543 -23.42 -13.07 -15.60
N ASP A 544 -23.78 -13.48 -14.38
CA ASP A 544 -23.45 -12.80 -13.14
C ASP A 544 -21.94 -12.80 -12.86
N SER A 545 -21.19 -13.66 -13.53
CA SER A 545 -19.72 -13.64 -13.49
C SER A 545 -19.11 -12.66 -14.50
N ILE A 546 -19.87 -12.16 -15.48
CA ILE A 546 -19.40 -11.16 -16.47
C ILE A 546 -19.61 -9.76 -15.90
N HIS A 547 -18.48 -9.19 -15.51
CA HIS A 547 -18.37 -7.96 -14.77
C HIS A 547 -18.09 -6.78 -15.72
N GLY A 548 -17.22 -6.95 -16.72
CA GLY A 548 -16.89 -5.91 -17.70
C GLY A 548 -16.75 -6.44 -19.11
N LEU A 549 -16.71 -5.52 -20.08
CA LEU A 549 -16.50 -5.75 -21.50
C LEU A 549 -15.45 -4.77 -22.01
N GLY A 550 -14.54 -5.19 -22.87
CA GLY A 550 -13.51 -4.34 -23.47
C GLY A 550 -12.53 -5.14 -24.32
N ASP A 551 -11.65 -4.49 -25.08
CA ASP A 551 -10.57 -5.09 -25.85
C ASP A 551 -9.29 -5.15 -25.02
N PHE A 552 -9.09 -6.23 -24.25
CA PHE A 552 -7.92 -6.37 -23.38
C PHE A 552 -6.70 -6.94 -24.12
N ASN A 553 -6.91 -7.56 -25.29
CA ASN A 553 -5.86 -8.23 -26.06
C ASN A 553 -5.41 -7.47 -27.32
N GLY A 554 -6.08 -6.35 -27.66
CA GLY A 554 -5.79 -5.47 -28.77
C GLY A 554 -6.24 -6.00 -30.14
N ASP A 555 -7.14 -6.98 -30.18
CA ASP A 555 -7.63 -7.58 -31.42
C ASP A 555 -8.87 -6.88 -32.01
N LYS A 556 -9.35 -5.83 -31.33
CA LYS A 556 -10.53 -5.00 -31.64
C LYS A 556 -11.87 -5.70 -31.47
N LYS A 557 -11.89 -6.85 -30.81
CA LYS A 557 -13.12 -7.49 -30.39
C LYS A 557 -13.37 -7.23 -28.92
N THR A 558 -14.61 -7.40 -28.54
CA THR A 558 -15.04 -7.33 -27.17
C THR A 558 -14.69 -8.62 -26.45
N ASP A 559 -13.86 -8.51 -25.43
CA ASP A 559 -13.53 -9.56 -24.49
C ASP A 559 -14.44 -9.49 -23.26
N LEU A 560 -14.43 -10.54 -22.44
CA LEU A 560 -15.17 -10.62 -21.19
C LEU A 560 -14.23 -10.52 -20.00
N LEU A 561 -14.51 -9.57 -19.12
CA LEU A 561 -13.90 -9.52 -17.80
C LEU A 561 -14.80 -10.26 -16.81
N THR A 562 -14.28 -11.32 -16.20
CA THR A 562 -14.98 -12.10 -15.18
C THR A 562 -14.26 -12.07 -13.83
N LEU A 563 -15.00 -12.30 -12.74
CA LEU A 563 -14.45 -12.30 -11.37
C LEU A 563 -14.80 -13.63 -10.69
N ARG A 564 -13.77 -14.37 -10.25
CA ARG A 564 -13.91 -15.64 -9.52
C ARG A 564 -12.90 -15.69 -8.39
N ASP A 565 -13.33 -16.08 -7.18
CA ASP A 565 -12.46 -16.27 -6.01
C ASP A 565 -11.44 -15.13 -5.79
N ASN A 566 -11.91 -13.88 -5.87
CA ASN A 566 -11.07 -12.69 -5.68
C ASN A 566 -9.96 -12.50 -6.74
N GLN A 567 -10.18 -13.03 -7.94
CA GLN A 567 -9.30 -12.85 -9.08
C GLN A 567 -10.10 -12.52 -10.35
N PHE A 568 -9.63 -11.51 -11.08
CA PHE A 568 -10.16 -11.22 -12.41
C PHE A 568 -9.62 -12.25 -13.41
N PHE A 569 -10.45 -12.63 -14.37
CA PHE A 569 -10.10 -13.45 -15.52
C PHE A 569 -10.59 -12.75 -16.77
N ILE A 570 -9.75 -12.72 -17.79
CA ILE A 570 -10.10 -12.18 -19.10
C ILE A 570 -10.36 -13.37 -20.01
N ALA A 571 -11.50 -13.37 -20.69
CA ALA A 571 -11.82 -14.35 -21.73
C ALA A 571 -11.93 -13.63 -23.07
N TYR A 572 -11.26 -14.13 -24.10
CA TYR A 572 -11.27 -13.54 -25.46
C TYR A 572 -11.37 -14.61 -26.56
N SER A 573 -11.80 -14.23 -27.77
CA SER A 573 -12.11 -15.14 -28.90
C SER A 573 -11.06 -15.09 -30.03
N ASP A 574 -10.49 -16.24 -30.40
CA ASP A 574 -9.35 -16.34 -31.34
C ASP A 574 -9.71 -16.50 -32.84
N ASN A 575 -10.95 -16.18 -33.24
CA ASN A 575 -11.53 -16.41 -34.59
C ASN A 575 -11.86 -17.87 -34.96
N THR A 576 -11.71 -18.83 -34.06
CA THR A 576 -12.25 -20.18 -34.29
C THR A 576 -13.58 -20.34 -33.56
N ALA A 577 -14.54 -21.05 -34.16
CA ALA A 577 -15.85 -21.33 -33.56
C ALA A 577 -15.78 -22.31 -32.34
N GLU A 578 -14.63 -22.32 -31.64
CA GLU A 578 -14.19 -23.23 -30.59
C GLU A 578 -13.51 -22.37 -29.48
N PRO A 579 -13.36 -22.87 -28.23
CA PRO A 579 -13.69 -22.11 -27.03
C PRO A 579 -12.85 -20.86 -26.77
N TRP A 580 -13.48 -19.88 -26.13
CA TRP A 580 -12.85 -18.66 -25.64
C TRP A 580 -11.63 -18.97 -24.77
N ILE A 581 -10.55 -18.20 -24.95
CA ILE A 581 -9.29 -18.38 -24.22
C ILE A 581 -9.38 -17.62 -22.90
N PHE A 582 -9.18 -18.32 -21.78
CA PHE A 582 -9.12 -17.71 -20.45
C PHE A 582 -7.69 -17.46 -20.02
N VAL A 583 -7.45 -16.21 -19.62
CA VAL A 583 -6.18 -15.80 -19.03
C VAL A 583 -6.44 -15.33 -17.60
N PRO A 584 -5.72 -15.88 -16.60
CA PRO A 584 -5.79 -15.34 -15.25
C PRO A 584 -5.27 -13.90 -15.26
N GLY A 585 -6.11 -12.98 -14.83
CA GLY A 585 -5.78 -11.58 -14.63
C GLY A 585 -5.31 -11.30 -13.21
N ILE A 586 -5.40 -10.02 -12.81
CA ILE A 586 -4.93 -9.53 -11.52
C ILE A 586 -5.81 -9.99 -10.34
N LYS A 587 -5.18 -10.29 -9.20
CA LYS A 587 -5.89 -10.56 -7.94
C LYS A 587 -6.37 -9.26 -7.31
N MET A 588 -7.52 -9.33 -6.63
CA MET A 588 -8.08 -8.19 -5.90
C MET A 588 -8.79 -8.65 -4.63
N ASN A 589 -8.72 -7.86 -3.55
CA ASN A 589 -9.56 -8.08 -2.40
C ASN A 589 -10.98 -7.52 -2.62
N THR A 590 -11.95 -8.38 -2.92
CA THR A 590 -13.33 -7.98 -3.24
C THR A 590 -14.12 -7.44 -2.06
N ASN A 591 -13.64 -7.63 -0.82
CA ASN A 591 -14.27 -7.06 0.37
C ASN A 591 -14.28 -5.52 0.35
N PHE A 592 -13.50 -4.90 -0.55
CA PHE A 592 -13.36 -3.46 -0.70
C PHE A 592 -13.75 -2.95 -2.09
N LEU A 593 -14.22 -3.83 -2.99
CA LEU A 593 -14.69 -3.46 -4.32
C LEU A 593 -16.06 -2.79 -4.20
N ILE A 594 -16.12 -1.49 -4.50
CA ILE A 594 -17.41 -0.79 -4.64
C ILE A 594 -17.90 -0.92 -6.09
N GLN A 595 -17.01 -0.67 -7.05
CA GLN A 595 -17.29 -0.64 -8.48
C GLN A 595 -15.96 -0.78 -9.25
N PHE A 596 -16.03 -1.25 -10.49
CA PHE A 596 -14.94 -1.18 -11.46
C PHE A 596 -15.51 -0.72 -12.81
N GLU A 597 -14.64 -0.20 -13.65
CA GLU A 597 -14.96 0.25 -15.00
C GLU A 597 -13.86 -0.20 -15.95
N VAL A 598 -14.23 -0.41 -17.21
CA VAL A 598 -13.32 -0.85 -18.28
C VAL A 598 -13.24 0.24 -19.34
N ASN A 599 -12.02 0.67 -19.66
CA ASN A 599 -11.74 1.66 -20.70
C ASN A 599 -10.24 1.72 -21.00
N ASP A 600 -9.85 2.11 -22.20
CA ASP A 600 -8.46 2.47 -22.52
C ASP A 600 -8.11 3.81 -21.86
N PHE A 601 -7.65 3.75 -20.61
CA PHE A 601 -7.35 4.96 -19.86
C PHE A 601 -6.04 5.58 -20.34
N ASN A 602 -5.07 4.79 -20.81
CA ASN A 602 -3.73 5.24 -21.18
C ASN A 602 -3.52 5.48 -22.68
N GLN A 603 -4.56 5.27 -23.49
CA GLN A 603 -4.56 5.38 -24.94
C GLN A 603 -3.56 4.45 -25.64
N ASP A 604 -3.30 3.28 -25.07
CA ASP A 604 -2.42 2.29 -25.69
C ASP A 604 -3.16 1.33 -26.62
N SER A 605 -4.46 1.56 -26.84
CA SER A 605 -5.40 0.74 -27.61
C SER A 605 -5.77 -0.59 -26.96
N PHE A 606 -5.50 -0.75 -25.66
CA PHE A 606 -5.99 -1.85 -24.84
C PHE A 606 -6.87 -1.27 -23.75
N ASP A 607 -7.99 -1.91 -23.47
CA ASP A 607 -8.84 -1.51 -22.36
C ASP A 607 -8.21 -1.93 -21.02
N ASP A 608 -8.25 -1.04 -20.03
CA ASP A 608 -7.77 -1.28 -18.67
C ASP A 608 -8.92 -1.42 -17.69
N ILE A 609 -8.61 -1.91 -16.49
CA ILE A 609 -9.58 -2.01 -15.39
C ILE A 609 -9.29 -0.92 -14.37
N MET A 610 -10.23 -0.02 -14.13
CA MET A 610 -10.16 0.90 -13.01
C MET A 610 -11.09 0.42 -11.89
N ILE A 611 -10.59 0.35 -10.66
CA ILE A 611 -11.37 0.10 -9.45
C ILE A 611 -11.34 1.34 -8.57
N ILE A 612 -12.29 1.40 -7.64
CA ILE A 612 -12.17 2.32 -6.52
C ILE A 612 -12.34 1.54 -5.22
N GLU A 613 -11.33 1.70 -4.37
CA GLU A 613 -11.34 1.12 -3.04
C GLU A 613 -11.82 2.15 -2.01
N ASN A 614 -12.77 1.72 -1.18
CA ASN A 614 -13.09 2.41 0.06
C ASN A 614 -12.69 1.52 1.22
N GLN A 615 -11.44 1.66 1.65
CA GLN A 615 -11.01 1.08 2.91
C GLN A 615 -11.55 1.94 4.06
N THR A 616 -12.81 1.75 4.41
CA THR A 616 -13.26 2.00 5.78
C THR A 616 -13.57 0.65 6.42
N VAL A 617 -12.55 0.00 7.01
CA VAL A 617 -12.80 -1.21 7.78
C VAL A 617 -13.44 -0.80 9.11
N LYS A 618 -14.68 -1.24 9.33
CA LYS A 618 -15.18 -1.48 10.69
C LYS A 618 -14.71 -2.87 11.12
N ASN A 619 -13.87 -2.87 12.14
CA ASN A 619 -13.52 -3.89 13.14
C ASN A 619 -13.43 -5.36 12.71
#